data_AF-A0AAV9GZW1-F1
#
_entry.id   AF-A0AAV9GZW1-F1
#
_cell.length_a   1.000
_cell.length_b   1.000
_cell.length_c   1.000
_cell.angle_alpha   90.00
_cell.angle_beta   90.00
_cell.angle_gamma   90.00
#
_symmetry.space_group_name_H-M   'P 1'
#
loop_
_entity.id
_entity.type
_entity.pdbx_description
1 polymer ?
#
loop_
_entity_poly.entity_id
_entity_poly.type
_entity_poly.pdbx_seq_one_letter_code
_entity_poly.pdbx_strand_id
1 'polypeptide(L)'
;MAPSRLLQSGTRRPRPEAAEDGTTTTELPPYEPPAQVLSEFAKRDFGSVASNNESQGYQHHLNKSIEYLRNAVGSINEHLVTQRANLARLQERSASKGKKSDLELQLEQDIPELEAAVAELTNKSEAALRQVLDYRAELEDENKVLESVLEQASKQQPRVVEVAKPKPERRSRGGEGSQAGIGIDDDENDDDEAEDEEMPDAQDETPLQGLPELLKLQREAAADEYAALTLHQRYAANNEYIAFKQTWHSALHPDEDVPLADPSTWFDEEGRPTWHTAPQADEDEELVVERVIVDLKCQLSLVLMTEPYSNRKCKHTFQKDAILEFLRQNRGRVKCPVCSTEIRNEDLYLDEAFQRRVKRHLEAERREREEAENDDEDDDVADSSVIPGMARNIKRERGQSRRVGDDEDMISESE
;
A
#
# COMPACT_ATOMS: atom_id res chain seq x y z
N MET A 1 15.89 0.51 -15.92
CA MET A 1 16.57 1.68 -15.36
C MET A 1 16.22 1.74 -13.87
N ALA A 2 17.16 1.37 -13.01
CA ALA A 2 16.96 1.39 -11.56
C ALA A 2 16.86 2.85 -11.06
N PRO A 3 15.92 3.22 -10.18
CA PRO A 3 15.91 4.55 -9.60
C PRO A 3 17.05 4.67 -8.58
N SER A 4 18.00 5.54 -8.89
CA SER A 4 19.08 5.97 -7.99
C SER A 4 18.50 6.61 -6.74
N ARG A 5 18.93 6.11 -5.57
CA ARG A 5 18.60 6.59 -4.24
C ARG A 5 19.08 8.04 -4.06
N LEU A 6 18.14 8.94 -3.82
CA LEU A 6 18.37 10.36 -3.51
C LEU A 6 18.54 10.54 -2.00
N LEU A 7 19.77 10.37 -1.52
CA LEU A 7 20.18 10.78 -0.18
C LEU A 7 21.55 11.45 -0.27
N GLN A 8 21.56 12.75 -0.55
CA GLN A 8 22.60 13.69 -0.09
C GLN A 8 22.37 15.11 -0.64
N SER A 9 22.04 16.06 0.24
CA SER A 9 22.66 17.39 0.23
C SER A 9 22.23 18.20 1.47
N GLY A 10 22.86 17.91 2.61
CA GLY A 10 22.93 18.86 3.72
C GLY A 10 23.91 19.97 3.36
N THR A 11 23.45 21.21 3.44
CA THR A 11 24.14 22.44 3.00
C THR A 11 25.44 22.70 3.77
N ARG A 12 26.57 22.79 3.03
CA ARG A 12 27.85 23.28 3.56
C ARG A 12 27.84 24.81 3.64
N ARG A 13 28.10 25.37 4.84
CA ARG A 13 28.45 26.78 5.07
C ARG A 13 29.88 27.06 4.55
N PRO A 14 30.21 28.27 4.05
CA PRO A 14 31.50 28.55 3.44
C PRO A 14 32.61 28.69 4.48
N ARG A 15 33.79 28.15 4.14
CA ARG A 15 35.05 28.09 4.90
C ARG A 15 35.83 29.41 4.77
N PRO A 16 36.52 29.90 5.82
CA PRO A 16 37.58 30.89 5.65
C PRO A 16 38.89 30.19 5.26
N GLU A 17 39.59 30.80 4.31
CA GLU A 17 40.84 30.33 3.71
C GLU A 17 41.92 30.09 4.77
N ALA A 18 42.53 28.90 4.73
CA ALA A 18 43.82 28.64 5.35
C ALA A 18 44.49 27.46 4.64
N ALA A 19 45.63 27.81 4.05
CA ALA A 19 46.82 27.03 3.70
C ALA A 19 46.64 25.69 2.95
N GLU A 20 47.27 25.64 1.79
CA GLU A 20 47.64 24.44 1.06
C GLU A 20 48.54 23.57 1.96
N ASP A 21 48.06 22.41 2.38
CA ASP A 21 48.89 21.34 2.92
C ASP A 21 48.35 20.00 2.44
N GLY A 22 49.28 19.11 2.08
CA GLY A 22 49.09 17.94 1.23
C GLY A 22 47.93 17.03 1.63
N THR A 23 47.19 16.58 0.62
CA THR A 23 46.10 15.61 0.73
C THR A 23 46.63 14.22 1.11
N THR A 24 47.01 14.03 2.38
CA THR A 24 47.08 12.68 2.96
C THR A 24 45.65 12.28 3.32
N THR A 25 45.00 11.51 2.44
CA THR A 25 43.83 10.74 2.84
C THR A 25 44.26 9.82 3.98
N THR A 26 43.93 10.17 5.22
CA THR A 26 44.08 9.28 6.37
C THR A 26 43.17 8.08 6.15
N GLU A 27 43.72 6.99 5.62
CA GLU A 27 43.02 5.71 5.52
C GLU A 27 42.65 5.26 6.95
N LEU A 28 41.36 5.04 7.17
CA LEU A 28 40.87 4.47 8.43
C LEU A 28 41.45 3.05 8.57
N PRO A 29 41.75 2.60 9.80
CA PRO A 29 42.19 1.23 10.02
C PRO A 29 41.13 0.23 9.49
N PRO A 30 41.55 -0.97 9.05
CA PRO A 30 40.64 -2.00 8.60
C PRO A 30 39.64 -2.34 9.71
N TYR A 31 38.38 -2.55 9.34
CA TYR A 31 37.32 -2.88 10.28
C TYR A 31 37.60 -4.23 10.95
N GLU A 32 37.61 -4.24 12.29
CA GLU A 32 37.67 -5.47 13.09
C GLU A 32 36.26 -5.80 13.62
N PRO A 33 35.79 -7.04 13.42
CA PRO A 33 34.49 -7.48 13.93
C PRO A 33 34.47 -7.51 15.46
N PRO A 34 33.28 -7.35 16.08
CA PRO A 34 33.17 -7.28 17.54
C PRO A 34 33.60 -8.59 18.19
N ALA A 35 34.38 -8.49 19.28
CA ALA A 35 34.86 -9.63 20.04
C ALA A 35 33.86 -10.11 21.13
N GLN A 36 32.86 -9.29 21.46
CA GLN A 36 31.88 -9.56 22.50
C GLN A 36 30.45 -9.41 21.97
N VAL A 37 29.53 -10.17 22.56
CA VAL A 37 28.10 -10.09 22.29
C VAL A 37 27.50 -8.80 22.85
N LEU A 38 26.35 -8.37 22.31
CA LEU A 38 25.63 -7.21 22.84
C LEU A 38 25.24 -7.42 24.30
N SER A 39 25.38 -6.37 25.10
CA SER A 39 24.88 -6.33 26.46
C SER A 39 23.34 -6.32 26.49
N GLU A 40 22.74 -6.85 27.55
CA GLU A 40 21.27 -6.85 27.74
C GLU A 40 20.67 -5.43 27.71
N PHE A 41 21.41 -4.44 28.19
CA PHE A 41 21.00 -3.03 28.11
C PHE A 41 20.97 -2.55 26.65
N ALA A 42 22.01 -2.84 25.86
CA ALA A 42 22.07 -2.47 24.46
C ALA A 42 20.99 -3.18 23.61
N LYS A 43 20.64 -4.43 23.96
CA LYS A 43 19.51 -5.15 23.34
C LYS A 43 18.17 -4.45 23.63
N ARG A 44 17.94 -4.01 24.88
CA ARG A 44 16.73 -3.26 25.25
C ARG A 44 16.65 -1.92 24.54
N ASP A 45 17.76 -1.18 24.47
CA ASP A 45 17.81 0.10 23.76
C ASP A 45 17.53 -0.09 22.26
N PHE A 46 18.11 -1.11 21.64
CA PHE A 46 17.82 -1.44 20.24
C PHE A 46 16.35 -1.84 20.02
N GLY A 47 15.78 -2.65 20.91
CA GLY A 47 14.35 -2.96 20.89
C GLY A 47 13.48 -1.72 21.03
N SER A 48 13.92 -0.71 21.79
CA SER A 48 13.19 0.56 21.91
C SER A 48 13.14 1.34 20.59
N VAL A 49 14.19 1.25 19.76
CA VAL A 49 14.24 1.86 18.42
C VAL A 49 13.23 1.21 17.49
N ALA A 50 13.09 -0.12 17.52
CA ALA A 50 12.08 -0.83 16.74
C ALA A 50 10.65 -0.43 17.15
N SER A 51 10.43 -0.15 18.44
CA SER A 51 9.14 0.33 18.96
C SER A 51 8.93 1.84 18.86
N ASN A 52 9.89 2.59 18.29
CA ASN A 52 9.82 4.04 18.31
C ASN A 52 8.76 4.57 17.34
N ASN A 53 8.09 5.63 17.75
CA ASN A 53 6.94 6.19 17.06
C ASN A 53 7.29 7.19 15.95
N GLU A 54 8.59 7.39 15.69
CA GLU A 54 9.10 8.36 14.71
C GLU A 54 8.65 8.05 13.27
N SER A 55 8.40 6.78 12.95
CA SER A 55 7.89 6.33 11.66
C SER A 55 6.41 6.62 11.43
N GLN A 56 5.62 6.91 12.48
CA GLN A 56 4.17 7.14 12.35
C GLN A 56 3.85 8.37 11.51
N GLY A 57 4.63 9.44 11.63
CA GLY A 57 4.44 10.64 10.81
C GLY A 57 4.65 10.35 9.34
N TYR A 58 5.69 9.58 9.01
CA TYR A 58 5.96 9.15 7.63
C TYR A 58 4.86 8.24 7.09
N GLN A 59 4.44 7.22 7.86
CA GLN A 59 3.33 6.34 7.51
C GLN A 59 2.03 7.12 7.27
N HIS A 60 1.73 8.13 8.11
CA HIS A 60 0.58 9.01 7.92
C HIS A 60 0.65 9.76 6.58
N HIS A 61 1.80 10.32 6.24
CA HIS A 61 2.00 11.03 4.97
C HIS A 61 1.90 10.10 3.76
N LEU A 62 2.39 8.86 3.85
CA LEU A 62 2.21 7.86 2.79
C LEU A 62 0.72 7.57 2.57
N ASN A 63 -0.04 7.29 3.63
CA ASN A 63 -1.48 7.05 3.55
C ASN A 63 -2.24 8.26 2.96
N LYS A 64 -1.89 9.48 3.37
CA LYS A 64 -2.47 10.70 2.79
C LYS A 64 -2.14 10.88 1.31
N SER A 65 -0.92 10.53 0.91
CA SER A 65 -0.50 10.59 -0.50
C SER A 65 -1.31 9.62 -1.36
N ILE A 66 -1.55 8.40 -0.88
CA ILE A 66 -2.43 7.42 -1.54
C ILE A 66 -3.84 7.99 -1.73
N GLU A 67 -4.41 8.57 -0.67
CA GLU A 67 -5.75 9.18 -0.70
C GLU A 67 -5.82 10.32 -1.73
N TYR A 68 -4.83 11.22 -1.75
CA TYR A 68 -4.80 12.34 -2.68
C TYR A 68 -4.63 11.89 -4.13
N LEU A 69 -3.76 10.91 -4.40
CA LEU A 69 -3.58 10.36 -5.75
C LEU A 69 -4.87 9.72 -6.26
N ARG A 70 -5.55 8.93 -5.43
CA ARG A 70 -6.83 8.31 -5.77
C ARG A 70 -7.91 9.35 -6.07
N ASN A 71 -8.08 10.33 -5.18
CA ASN A 71 -9.10 11.36 -5.34
C ASN A 71 -8.82 12.25 -6.54
N ALA A 72 -7.55 12.57 -6.82
CA ALA A 72 -7.15 13.34 -7.99
C ALA A 72 -7.52 12.62 -9.28
N VAL A 73 -7.20 11.32 -9.40
CA VAL A 73 -7.53 10.50 -10.58
C VAL A 73 -9.04 10.37 -10.79
N GLY A 74 -9.80 10.15 -9.71
CA GLY A 74 -11.27 10.16 -9.79
C GLY A 74 -11.78 11.50 -10.36
N SER A 75 -11.36 12.61 -9.77
CA SER A 75 -11.86 13.94 -10.15
C SER A 75 -11.51 14.36 -11.59
N ILE A 76 -10.30 14.09 -12.08
CA ILE A 76 -9.92 14.44 -13.46
C ILE A 76 -10.65 13.58 -14.50
N ASN A 77 -10.89 12.29 -14.21
CA ASN A 77 -11.61 11.41 -15.13
C ASN A 77 -13.12 11.72 -15.11
N GLU A 78 -13.71 11.99 -13.94
CA GLU A 78 -15.10 12.45 -13.82
C GLU A 78 -15.32 13.74 -14.61
N HIS A 79 -14.36 14.68 -14.55
CA HIS A 79 -14.43 15.92 -15.32
C HIS A 79 -14.43 15.65 -16.83
N LEU A 80 -13.55 14.76 -17.31
CA LEU A 80 -13.50 14.38 -18.72
C LEU A 80 -14.82 13.75 -19.19
N VAL A 81 -15.36 12.80 -18.42
CA VAL A 81 -16.64 12.16 -18.74
C VAL A 81 -17.78 13.19 -18.77
N THR A 82 -17.80 14.13 -17.82
CA THR A 82 -18.78 15.22 -17.80
C THR A 82 -18.68 16.09 -19.05
N GLN A 83 -17.48 16.46 -19.49
CA GLN A 83 -17.29 17.25 -20.71
C GLN A 83 -17.75 16.50 -21.97
N ARG A 84 -17.45 15.19 -22.06
CA ARG A 84 -17.93 14.34 -23.15
C ARG A 84 -19.46 14.24 -23.17
N ALA A 85 -20.09 14.05 -22.02
CA ALA A 85 -21.55 14.01 -21.90
C ALA A 85 -22.20 15.36 -22.29
N ASN A 86 -21.59 16.48 -21.88
CA ASN A 86 -22.04 17.82 -22.28
C ASN A 86 -21.96 18.03 -23.80
N LEU A 87 -20.86 17.61 -24.42
CA LEU A 87 -20.70 17.65 -25.87
C LEU A 87 -21.77 16.82 -26.57
N ALA A 88 -21.97 15.57 -26.14
CA ALA A 88 -22.97 14.66 -26.73
C ALA A 88 -24.39 15.27 -26.69
N ARG A 89 -24.76 15.87 -25.55
CA ARG A 89 -26.05 16.56 -25.38
C ARG A 89 -26.18 17.78 -26.30
N LEU A 90 -25.11 18.55 -26.50
CA LEU A 90 -25.11 19.68 -27.43
C LEU A 90 -25.23 19.22 -28.88
N GLN A 91 -24.55 18.13 -29.26
CA GLN A 91 -24.60 17.55 -30.60
C GLN A 91 -26.00 16.98 -30.92
N GLU A 92 -26.68 16.38 -29.95
CA GLU A 92 -28.07 15.93 -30.12
C GLU A 92 -29.04 17.12 -30.34
N ARG A 93 -28.86 18.21 -29.58
CA ARG A 93 -29.62 19.46 -29.76
C ARG A 93 -29.30 20.15 -31.09
N SER A 94 -28.05 20.09 -31.56
CA SER A 94 -27.67 20.70 -32.84
C SER A 94 -28.14 19.86 -34.03
N ALA A 95 -28.22 18.53 -33.88
CA ALA A 95 -28.80 17.63 -34.88
C ALA A 95 -30.28 17.91 -35.15
N SER A 96 -31.06 18.27 -34.12
CA SER A 96 -32.46 18.66 -34.26
C SER A 96 -32.66 20.08 -34.79
N LYS A 97 -31.79 21.03 -34.43
CA LYS A 97 -31.90 22.46 -34.81
C LYS A 97 -31.12 22.85 -36.07
N GLY A 98 -30.24 21.99 -36.57
CA GLY A 98 -29.45 22.18 -37.79
C GLY A 98 -28.34 23.24 -37.71
N LYS A 99 -28.02 23.76 -36.51
CA LYS A 99 -26.96 24.75 -36.30
C LYS A 99 -26.17 24.42 -35.04
N LYS A 100 -24.84 24.36 -35.18
CA LYS A 100 -23.92 24.21 -34.04
C LYS A 100 -23.82 25.48 -33.21
N SER A 101 -23.72 25.32 -31.89
CA SER A 101 -23.45 26.44 -30.99
C SER A 101 -21.95 26.77 -30.92
N ASP A 102 -21.59 28.00 -30.55
CA ASP A 102 -20.17 28.36 -30.36
C ASP A 102 -19.51 27.52 -29.25
N LEU A 103 -20.28 27.17 -28.22
CA LEU A 103 -19.84 26.30 -27.12
C LEU A 103 -19.55 24.87 -27.59
N GLU A 104 -20.39 24.32 -28.48
CA GLU A 104 -20.15 23.00 -29.09
C GLU A 104 -18.84 22.97 -29.87
N LEU A 105 -18.56 24.00 -30.68
CA LEU A 105 -17.32 24.10 -31.44
C LEU A 105 -16.08 24.20 -30.54
N GLN A 106 -16.18 24.93 -29.43
CA GLN A 106 -15.09 25.02 -28.44
C GLN A 106 -14.84 23.67 -27.77
N LEU A 107 -15.89 22.99 -27.31
CA LEU A 107 -15.75 21.68 -26.69
C LEU A 107 -15.21 20.62 -27.66
N GLU A 108 -15.61 20.64 -28.94
CA GLU A 108 -15.05 19.75 -29.97
C GLU A 108 -13.53 19.94 -30.15
N GLN A 109 -13.03 21.16 -29.93
CA GLN A 109 -11.61 21.48 -30.02
C GLN A 109 -10.84 21.13 -28.74
N ASP A 110 -11.42 21.40 -27.56
CA ASP A 110 -10.73 21.30 -26.28
C ASP A 110 -10.73 19.87 -25.71
N ILE A 111 -11.76 19.06 -26.00
CA ILE A 111 -11.88 17.68 -25.48
C ILE A 111 -10.66 16.81 -25.85
N PRO A 112 -10.16 16.77 -27.09
CA PRO A 112 -8.98 15.99 -27.43
C PRO A 112 -7.73 16.38 -26.64
N GLU A 113 -7.54 17.67 -26.36
CA GLU A 113 -6.42 18.16 -25.53
C GLU A 113 -6.60 17.73 -24.07
N LEU A 114 -7.83 17.84 -23.55
CA LEU A 114 -8.17 17.38 -22.21
C LEU A 114 -7.98 15.86 -22.06
N GLU A 115 -8.36 15.06 -23.05
CA GLU A 115 -8.18 13.61 -23.07
C GLU A 115 -6.71 13.22 -22.97
N ALA A 116 -5.84 13.86 -23.75
CA ALA A 116 -4.41 13.62 -23.71
C ALA A 116 -3.82 13.99 -22.33
N ALA A 117 -4.21 15.15 -21.78
CA ALA A 117 -3.76 15.60 -20.47
C ALA A 117 -4.23 14.67 -19.33
N VAL A 118 -5.49 14.24 -19.36
CA VAL A 118 -6.07 13.33 -18.36
C VAL A 118 -5.41 11.96 -18.42
N ALA A 119 -5.15 11.42 -19.62
CA ALA A 119 -4.42 10.16 -19.78
C ALA A 119 -3.00 10.26 -19.20
N GLU A 120 -2.26 11.32 -19.51
CA GLU A 120 -0.91 11.53 -18.98
C GLU A 120 -0.90 11.65 -17.45
N LEU A 121 -1.80 12.47 -16.88
CA LEU A 121 -1.89 12.67 -15.43
C LEU A 121 -2.34 11.39 -14.71
N THR A 122 -3.22 10.61 -15.31
CA THR A 122 -3.67 9.33 -14.74
C THR A 122 -2.52 8.33 -14.69
N ASN A 123 -1.74 8.21 -15.77
CA ASN A 123 -0.57 7.34 -15.82
C ASN A 123 0.50 7.75 -14.81
N LYS A 124 0.77 9.06 -14.68
CA LYS A 124 1.70 9.59 -13.67
C LYS A 124 1.22 9.31 -12.24
N SER A 125 -0.08 9.45 -11.99
CA SER A 125 -0.67 9.22 -10.67
C SER A 125 -0.62 7.75 -10.27
N GLU A 126 -0.85 6.83 -11.21
CA GLU A 126 -0.69 5.39 -10.98
C GLU A 126 0.77 5.01 -10.70
N ALA A 127 1.71 5.53 -11.50
CA ALA A 127 3.13 5.28 -11.28
C ALA A 127 3.60 5.83 -9.93
N ALA A 128 3.11 7.01 -9.53
CA ALA A 128 3.34 7.58 -8.22
C ALA A 128 2.72 6.74 -7.09
N LEU A 129 1.52 6.19 -7.30
CA LEU A 129 0.87 5.30 -6.33
C LEU A 129 1.73 4.06 -6.08
N ARG A 130 2.22 3.41 -7.13
CA ARG A 130 3.14 2.26 -7.00
C ARG A 130 4.38 2.61 -6.17
N GLN A 131 5.00 3.77 -6.43
CA GLN A 131 6.15 4.23 -5.63
C GLN A 131 5.79 4.45 -4.16
N VAL A 132 4.61 5.02 -3.85
CA VAL A 132 4.17 5.22 -2.47
C VAL A 132 3.89 3.88 -1.77
N LEU A 133 3.36 2.90 -2.50
CA LEU A 133 3.16 1.54 -1.98
C LEU A 133 4.49 0.84 -1.72
N ASP A 134 5.50 1.04 -2.58
CA ASP A 134 6.85 0.53 -2.37
C ASP A 134 7.48 1.13 -1.11
N TYR A 135 7.37 2.45 -0.90
CA TYR A 135 7.86 3.10 0.32
C TYR A 135 7.14 2.62 1.58
N ARG A 136 5.85 2.28 1.47
CA ARG A 136 5.10 1.70 2.58
C ARG A 136 5.57 0.28 2.89
N ALA A 137 5.81 -0.53 1.88
CA ALA A 137 6.35 -1.88 2.06
C ALA A 137 7.75 -1.83 2.69
N GLU A 138 8.62 -0.95 2.21
CA GLU A 138 9.96 -0.72 2.79
C GLU A 138 9.86 -0.37 4.28
N LEU A 139 8.95 0.54 4.66
CA LEU A 139 8.74 0.90 6.06
C LEU A 139 8.23 -0.26 6.92
N GLU A 140 7.34 -1.09 6.38
CA GLU A 140 6.83 -2.29 7.06
C GLU A 140 7.95 -3.34 7.23
N ASP A 141 8.83 -3.48 6.25
CA ASP A 141 9.97 -4.39 6.28
C ASP A 141 11.09 -3.88 7.21
N GLU A 142 11.31 -2.58 7.34
CA GLU A 142 12.26 -2.02 8.30
C GLU A 142 11.95 -2.46 9.74
N ASN A 143 10.67 -2.48 10.12
CA ASN A 143 10.26 -2.96 11.45
C ASN A 143 10.60 -4.44 11.63
N LYS A 144 10.27 -5.28 10.64
CA LYS A 144 10.58 -6.73 10.66
C LYS A 144 12.09 -6.99 10.68
N VAL A 145 12.84 -6.21 9.92
CA VAL A 145 14.30 -6.29 9.86
C VAL A 145 14.91 -5.96 11.21
N LEU A 146 14.45 -4.89 11.88
CA LEU A 146 14.92 -4.57 13.23
C LEU A 146 14.60 -5.69 14.23
N GLU A 147 13.40 -6.28 14.17
CA GLU A 147 13.06 -7.43 15.02
C GLU A 147 13.96 -8.65 14.76
N SER A 148 14.18 -9.00 13.49
CA SER A 148 15.06 -10.10 13.06
C SER A 148 16.51 -9.89 13.50
N VAL A 149 17.04 -8.66 13.34
CA VAL A 149 18.39 -8.30 13.78
C VAL A 149 18.54 -8.46 15.29
N LEU A 150 17.53 -8.03 16.07
CA LEU A 150 17.55 -8.20 17.53
C LEU A 150 17.52 -9.68 17.93
N GLU A 151 16.72 -10.49 17.23
CA GLU A 151 16.64 -11.94 17.46
C GLU A 151 17.98 -12.62 17.15
N GLN A 152 18.60 -12.30 16.01
CA GLN A 152 19.91 -12.84 15.62
C GLN A 152 21.03 -12.40 16.56
N ALA A 153 21.05 -11.13 16.94
CA ALA A 153 21.99 -10.61 17.92
C ALA A 153 21.82 -11.27 19.31
N SER A 154 20.61 -11.71 19.65
CA SER A 154 20.35 -12.42 20.91
C SER A 154 20.80 -13.88 20.88
N LYS A 155 20.92 -14.49 19.70
CA LYS A 155 21.40 -15.87 19.50
C LYS A 155 22.93 -15.98 19.46
N GLN A 156 23.66 -14.88 19.24
CA GLN A 156 25.12 -14.88 19.25
C GLN A 156 25.67 -15.25 20.64
N GLN A 157 26.66 -16.14 20.68
CA GLN A 157 27.36 -16.54 21.91
C GLN A 157 28.75 -15.90 21.98
N PRO A 158 29.24 -15.55 23.18
CA PRO A 158 30.56 -14.92 23.33
C PRO A 158 31.65 -15.85 22.83
N ARG A 159 32.62 -15.28 22.10
CA ARG A 159 33.83 -15.99 21.67
C ARG A 159 34.60 -16.43 22.91
N VAL A 160 34.75 -17.73 23.14
CA VAL A 160 35.67 -18.24 24.16
C VAL A 160 37.07 -18.07 23.60
N VAL A 161 37.69 -16.93 23.87
CA VAL A 161 39.12 -16.78 23.62
C VAL A 161 39.82 -17.71 24.61
N GLU A 162 40.12 -18.94 24.19
CA GLU A 162 41.03 -19.80 24.94
C GLU A 162 42.37 -19.07 25.01
N VAL A 163 42.61 -18.40 26.13
CA VAL A 163 43.94 -17.93 26.49
C VAL A 163 44.79 -19.19 26.59
N ALA A 164 45.61 -19.43 25.56
CA ALA A 164 46.52 -20.56 25.47
C ALA A 164 47.29 -20.68 26.80
N LYS A 165 46.88 -21.63 27.65
CA LYS A 165 47.61 -21.94 28.87
C LYS A 165 48.97 -22.48 28.43
N PRO A 166 50.10 -21.93 28.93
CA PRO A 166 51.41 -22.43 28.55
C PRO A 166 51.52 -23.92 28.92
N LYS A 167 51.74 -24.74 27.90
CA LYS A 167 51.91 -26.20 28.00
C LYS A 167 53.03 -26.49 29.02
N PRO A 168 52.82 -27.29 30.08
CA PRO A 168 53.91 -27.63 30.97
C PRO A 168 54.91 -28.51 30.22
N GLU A 169 56.12 -28.00 30.01
CA GLU A 169 57.25 -28.78 29.48
C GLU A 169 57.53 -29.96 30.41
N ARG A 170 57.20 -31.18 29.96
CA ARG A 170 57.62 -32.42 30.60
C ARG A 170 59.14 -32.51 30.48
N ARG A 171 59.85 -32.13 31.55
CA ARG A 171 61.29 -32.39 31.69
C ARG A 171 61.51 -33.90 31.69
N SER A 172 61.88 -34.44 30.53
CA SER A 172 62.38 -35.80 30.40
C SER A 172 63.77 -35.84 31.04
N ARG A 173 63.86 -36.38 32.26
CA ARG A 173 65.13 -36.72 32.92
C ARG A 173 65.29 -38.24 32.83
N GLY A 174 66.07 -38.67 31.85
CA GLY A 174 66.52 -40.06 31.72
C GLY A 174 67.57 -40.45 32.76
N GLY A 175 67.73 -41.77 32.92
CA GLY A 175 68.83 -42.44 33.65
C GLY A 175 68.42 -42.94 35.03
N GLU A 176 67.87 -44.16 35.17
CA GLU A 176 68.56 -45.46 35.31
C GLU A 176 68.94 -45.81 36.77
N GLY A 177 68.51 -47.00 37.24
CA GLY A 177 69.15 -47.68 38.37
C GLY A 177 68.27 -48.41 39.40
N SER A 178 67.72 -49.58 39.00
CA SER A 178 67.75 -50.85 39.75
C SER A 178 67.27 -50.96 41.23
N GLN A 179 66.24 -51.79 41.45
CA GLN A 179 66.31 -53.13 42.10
C GLN A 179 65.23 -53.44 43.18
N ALA A 180 64.41 -54.45 42.83
CA ALA A 180 63.79 -55.52 43.65
C ALA A 180 62.76 -55.21 44.76
N GLY A 181 61.62 -55.90 44.66
CA GLY A 181 60.71 -56.17 45.79
C GLY A 181 59.38 -56.76 45.34
N ILE A 182 59.20 -58.06 45.54
CA ILE A 182 58.05 -58.91 45.17
C ILE A 182 56.84 -58.63 46.08
N GLY A 183 55.62 -58.63 45.51
CA GLY A 183 54.34 -58.70 46.23
C GLY A 183 53.19 -58.95 45.25
N ILE A 184 52.39 -59.98 45.53
CA ILE A 184 51.38 -60.64 44.70
C ILE A 184 49.98 -60.04 44.98
N ASP A 185 49.02 -60.36 44.10
CA ASP A 185 47.54 -60.23 44.16
C ASP A 185 46.97 -59.06 43.31
N ASP A 186 46.43 -59.34 42.13
CA ASP A 186 45.07 -59.85 41.82
C ASP A 186 44.05 -58.71 41.86
N ASP A 187 43.80 -58.08 40.72
CA ASP A 187 42.51 -57.45 40.42
C ASP A 187 42.37 -57.13 38.92
N GLU A 188 41.33 -57.75 38.37
CA GLU A 188 40.43 -57.33 37.28
C GLU A 188 41.04 -56.58 36.08
N ASN A 189 41.06 -57.30 34.97
CA ASN A 189 41.29 -56.83 33.61
C ASN A 189 40.07 -56.02 33.15
N ASP A 190 40.02 -54.74 33.49
CA ASP A 190 39.11 -53.75 32.89
C ASP A 190 39.67 -53.37 31.51
N ASP A 191 39.14 -54.03 30.47
CA ASP A 191 39.21 -53.54 29.08
C ASP A 191 38.32 -52.27 29.00
N ASP A 192 38.85 -51.14 29.48
CA ASP A 192 38.34 -49.83 29.09
C ASP A 192 38.73 -49.64 27.61
N GLU A 193 37.86 -50.11 26.70
CA GLU A 193 37.76 -49.59 25.35
C GLU A 193 37.48 -48.08 25.48
N ALA A 194 38.56 -47.29 25.49
CA ALA A 194 38.48 -45.86 25.28
C ALA A 194 37.84 -45.66 23.90
N GLU A 195 36.53 -45.42 23.89
CA GLU A 195 35.84 -44.77 22.79
C GLU A 195 36.67 -43.52 22.49
N ASP A 196 37.39 -43.54 21.36
CA ASP A 196 37.87 -42.34 20.69
C ASP A 196 36.61 -41.53 20.38
N GLU A 197 36.12 -40.77 21.36
CA GLU A 197 35.26 -39.63 21.08
C GLU A 197 36.11 -38.70 20.23
N GLU A 198 35.87 -38.75 18.92
CA GLU A 198 36.36 -37.77 17.96
C GLU A 198 36.02 -36.39 18.53
N MET A 199 37.03 -35.76 19.15
CA MET A 199 37.00 -34.36 19.53
C MET A 199 36.60 -33.60 18.27
N PRO A 200 35.45 -32.89 18.25
CA PRO A 200 35.09 -32.12 17.08
C PRO A 200 36.19 -31.10 16.85
N ASP A 201 36.78 -31.13 15.65
CA ASP A 201 37.84 -30.24 15.23
C ASP A 201 37.50 -28.80 15.63
N ALA A 202 38.46 -28.10 16.24
CA ALA A 202 38.38 -26.70 16.64
C ALA A 202 38.41 -25.75 15.41
N GLN A 203 37.57 -26.01 14.42
CA GLN A 203 37.51 -25.34 13.13
C GLN A 203 36.05 -25.25 12.68
N ASP A 204 35.28 -24.37 13.33
CA ASP A 204 34.21 -23.58 12.70
C ASP A 204 33.54 -22.67 13.77
N GLU A 205 34.33 -21.89 14.51
CA GLU A 205 33.75 -20.76 15.23
C GLU A 205 33.46 -19.64 14.23
N THR A 206 32.21 -19.57 13.78
CA THR A 206 31.74 -18.47 12.92
C THR A 206 32.01 -17.12 13.62
N PRO A 207 32.67 -16.16 12.94
CA PRO A 207 32.94 -14.85 13.53
C PRO A 207 31.66 -14.16 14.01
N LEU A 208 31.72 -13.52 15.18
CA LEU A 208 30.64 -12.66 15.66
C LEU A 208 30.35 -11.56 14.64
N GLN A 209 29.12 -11.55 14.12
CA GLN A 209 28.71 -10.59 13.10
C GLN A 209 28.29 -9.27 13.76
N GLY A 210 28.79 -8.15 13.24
CA GLY A 210 28.47 -6.83 13.76
C GLY A 210 26.99 -6.47 13.53
N LEU A 211 26.39 -5.74 14.48
CA LEU A 211 25.01 -5.25 14.33
C LEU A 211 24.75 -4.46 13.03
N PRO A 212 25.64 -3.56 12.58
CA PRO A 212 25.47 -2.86 11.30
C PRO A 212 25.56 -3.79 10.08
N GLU A 213 26.32 -4.88 10.20
CA GLU A 213 26.47 -5.87 9.14
C GLU A 213 25.22 -6.76 9.06
N LEU A 214 24.72 -7.22 10.20
CA LEU A 214 23.42 -7.91 10.31
C LEU A 214 22.29 -7.05 9.75
N LEU A 215 22.24 -5.77 10.12
CA LEU A 215 21.22 -4.84 9.63
C LEU A 215 21.28 -4.68 8.10
N LYS A 216 22.48 -4.55 7.53
CA LYS A 216 22.64 -4.46 6.07
C LYS A 216 22.21 -5.74 5.38
N LEU A 217 22.66 -6.90 5.88
CA LEU A 217 22.33 -8.20 5.34
C LEU A 217 20.81 -8.44 5.37
N GLN A 218 20.14 -8.12 6.49
CA GLN A 218 18.70 -8.27 6.62
C GLN A 218 17.93 -7.28 5.73
N ARG A 219 18.42 -6.05 5.56
CA ARG A 219 17.83 -5.08 4.61
C ARG A 219 17.98 -5.53 3.16
N GLU A 220 19.13 -6.07 2.78
CA GLU A 220 19.38 -6.59 1.44
C GLU A 220 18.50 -7.82 1.19
N ALA A 221 18.43 -8.76 2.14
CA ALA A 221 17.56 -9.93 2.04
C ALA A 221 16.08 -9.55 1.90
N ALA A 222 15.58 -8.60 2.72
CA ALA A 222 14.22 -8.11 2.62
C ALA A 222 13.95 -7.40 1.27
N ALA A 223 14.91 -6.61 0.80
CA ALA A 223 14.81 -5.95 -0.50
C ALA A 223 14.79 -6.96 -1.66
N ASP A 224 15.59 -8.02 -1.59
CA ASP A 224 15.63 -9.09 -2.59
C ASP A 224 14.35 -9.94 -2.57
N GLU A 225 13.83 -10.25 -1.37
CA GLU A 225 12.54 -10.94 -1.21
C GLU A 225 11.40 -10.11 -1.82
N TYR A 226 11.35 -8.81 -1.52
CA TYR A 226 10.35 -7.91 -2.08
C TYR A 226 10.51 -7.73 -3.60
N ALA A 227 11.74 -7.67 -4.11
CA ALA A 227 12.03 -7.59 -5.54
C ALA A 227 11.70 -8.88 -6.29
N ALA A 228 11.75 -10.04 -5.62
CA ALA A 228 11.38 -11.34 -6.19
C ALA A 228 9.86 -11.51 -6.35
N LEU A 229 9.04 -10.72 -5.63
CA LEU A 229 7.60 -10.74 -5.78
C LEU A 229 7.19 -10.24 -7.17
N THR A 230 6.18 -10.89 -7.74
CA THR A 230 5.60 -10.42 -9.00
C THR A 230 4.86 -9.10 -8.77
N LEU A 231 4.73 -8.27 -9.81
CA LEU A 231 3.99 -6.99 -9.69
C LEU A 231 2.53 -7.20 -9.33
N HIS A 232 1.94 -8.33 -9.75
CA HIS A 232 0.63 -8.74 -9.31
C HIS A 232 0.57 -8.92 -7.78
N GLN A 233 1.54 -9.63 -7.20
CA GLN A 233 1.61 -9.82 -5.75
C GLN A 233 1.86 -8.49 -5.00
N ARG A 234 2.69 -7.62 -5.56
CA ARG A 234 3.00 -6.31 -4.95
C ARG A 234 1.84 -5.33 -4.97
N TYR A 235 1.11 -5.27 -6.09
CA TYR A 235 0.13 -4.22 -6.34
C TYR A 235 -1.29 -4.74 -6.56
N ALA A 236 -1.50 -5.74 -7.43
CA ALA A 236 -2.86 -6.20 -7.74
C ALA A 236 -3.57 -6.82 -6.53
N ALA A 237 -2.82 -7.48 -5.64
CA ALA A 237 -3.33 -7.98 -4.36
C ALA A 237 -3.46 -6.90 -3.27
N ASN A 238 -2.96 -5.68 -3.51
CA ASN A 238 -2.96 -4.61 -2.52
C ASN A 238 -4.31 -3.87 -2.52
N ASN A 239 -4.96 -3.82 -1.36
CA ASN A 239 -6.26 -3.17 -1.17
C ASN A 239 -6.28 -1.69 -1.61
N GLU A 240 -5.18 -0.95 -1.40
CA GLU A 240 -5.11 0.46 -1.77
C GLU A 240 -5.05 0.64 -3.29
N TYR A 241 -4.33 -0.24 -3.99
CA TYR A 241 -4.27 -0.25 -5.44
C TYR A 241 -5.60 -0.69 -6.06
N ILE A 242 -6.27 -1.68 -5.45
CA ILE A 242 -7.62 -2.09 -5.82
C ILE A 242 -8.60 -0.92 -5.66
N ALA A 243 -8.56 -0.21 -4.53
CA ALA A 243 -9.41 0.95 -4.30
C ALA A 243 -9.13 2.08 -5.31
N PHE A 244 -7.87 2.29 -5.68
CA PHE A 244 -7.50 3.23 -6.74
C PHE A 244 -8.11 2.86 -8.09
N LYS A 245 -7.96 1.61 -8.52
CA LYS A 245 -8.54 1.10 -9.78
C LYS A 245 -10.07 1.17 -9.76
N GLN A 246 -10.71 0.89 -8.63
CA GLN A 246 -12.16 1.05 -8.47
C GLN A 246 -12.61 2.50 -8.63
N THR A 247 -11.94 3.45 -7.97
CA THR A 247 -12.27 4.88 -8.11
C THR A 247 -12.11 5.35 -9.53
N TRP A 248 -11.00 4.99 -10.17
CA TRP A 248 -10.76 5.35 -11.56
C TRP A 248 -11.81 4.75 -12.50
N HIS A 249 -12.13 3.47 -12.34
CA HIS A 249 -13.18 2.82 -13.12
C HIS A 249 -14.55 3.46 -12.93
N SER A 250 -14.93 3.78 -11.68
CA SER A 250 -16.21 4.45 -11.41
C SER A 250 -16.28 5.86 -12.00
N ALA A 251 -15.14 6.54 -12.12
CA ALA A 251 -15.05 7.85 -12.74
C ALA A 251 -15.24 7.79 -14.27
N LEU A 252 -14.76 6.72 -14.91
CA LEU A 252 -14.92 6.49 -16.35
C LEU A 252 -16.31 5.97 -16.72
N HIS A 253 -16.91 5.15 -15.86
CA HIS A 253 -18.19 4.49 -16.08
C HIS A 253 -19.18 4.85 -14.95
N PRO A 254 -19.69 6.09 -14.89
CA PRO A 254 -20.65 6.51 -13.88
C PRO A 254 -22.02 5.84 -14.05
N ASP A 255 -22.46 5.69 -15.31
CA ASP A 255 -23.81 5.22 -15.69
C ASP A 255 -23.79 3.85 -16.39
N GLU A 256 -22.60 3.30 -16.67
CA GLU A 256 -22.44 2.02 -17.34
C GLU A 256 -22.08 0.90 -16.35
N ASP A 257 -22.85 -0.19 -16.37
CA ASP A 257 -22.57 -1.41 -15.60
C ASP A 257 -21.42 -2.24 -16.23
N VAL A 258 -20.29 -1.58 -16.51
CA VAL A 258 -19.06 -2.25 -16.93
C VAL A 258 -18.42 -2.84 -15.67
N PRO A 259 -18.16 -4.15 -15.61
CA PRO A 259 -17.43 -4.73 -14.48
C PRO A 259 -15.95 -4.33 -14.55
N LEU A 260 -15.39 -3.96 -13.40
CA LEU A 260 -13.95 -3.78 -13.26
C LEU A 260 -13.24 -5.10 -13.60
N ALA A 261 -12.24 -5.03 -14.48
CA ALA A 261 -11.42 -6.18 -14.84
C ALA A 261 -10.76 -6.81 -13.60
N ASP A 262 -10.60 -8.13 -13.62
CA ASP A 262 -10.03 -8.86 -12.48
C ASP A 262 -8.59 -8.37 -12.20
N PRO A 263 -8.16 -8.27 -10.92
CA PRO A 263 -6.80 -7.83 -10.58
C PRO A 263 -5.68 -8.58 -11.30
N SER A 264 -5.90 -9.85 -11.67
CA SER A 264 -4.97 -10.66 -12.46
C SER A 264 -4.66 -10.09 -13.85
N THR A 265 -5.53 -9.26 -14.39
CA THR A 265 -5.41 -8.69 -15.75
C THR A 265 -4.74 -7.32 -15.77
N TRP A 266 -4.48 -6.69 -14.63
CA TRP A 266 -3.99 -5.30 -14.55
C TRP A 266 -2.52 -5.13 -14.91
N PHE A 267 -1.79 -6.23 -15.08
CA PHE A 267 -0.39 -6.26 -15.47
C PHE A 267 -0.21 -7.30 -16.58
N ASP A 268 0.56 -6.98 -17.62
CA ASP A 268 0.93 -7.92 -18.68
C ASP A 268 2.03 -8.91 -18.21
N GLU A 269 2.39 -9.86 -19.07
CA GLU A 269 3.46 -10.84 -18.80
C GLU A 269 4.83 -10.16 -18.59
N GLU A 270 5.02 -8.95 -19.12
CA GLU A 270 6.21 -8.11 -18.93
C GLU A 270 6.12 -7.18 -17.71
N GLY A 271 5.01 -7.20 -16.97
CA GLY A 271 4.80 -6.38 -15.79
C GLY A 271 4.49 -4.90 -16.05
N ARG A 272 4.11 -4.54 -17.26
CA ARG A 272 3.58 -3.21 -17.55
C ARG A 272 2.11 -3.14 -17.11
N PRO A 273 1.67 -2.02 -16.51
CA PRO A 273 0.27 -1.79 -16.26
C PRO A 273 -0.50 -1.83 -17.57
N THR A 274 -1.51 -2.68 -17.66
CA THR A 274 -2.44 -2.71 -18.78
C THR A 274 -3.57 -1.73 -18.49
N TRP A 275 -3.90 -0.93 -19.50
CA TRP A 275 -4.91 0.12 -19.39
C TRP A 275 -6.15 -0.31 -20.19
N HIS A 276 -6.83 -1.35 -19.71
CA HIS A 276 -8.08 -1.81 -20.32
C HIS A 276 -9.20 -1.85 -19.28
N THR A 277 -9.94 -0.75 -19.19
CA THR A 277 -11.41 -0.83 -19.28
C THR A 277 -11.72 -1.59 -20.56
N ALA A 278 -12.42 -2.73 -20.47
CA ALA A 278 -12.84 -3.67 -21.52
C ALA A 278 -12.09 -3.60 -22.88
N PRO A 279 -11.49 -4.71 -23.37
CA PRO A 279 -10.61 -4.71 -24.53
C PRO A 279 -11.25 -3.96 -25.72
N GLN A 280 -10.59 -2.89 -26.17
CA GLN A 280 -10.79 -2.46 -27.55
C GLN A 280 -10.29 -3.62 -28.41
N ALA A 281 -11.21 -4.17 -29.20
CA ALA A 281 -10.97 -5.25 -30.11
C ALA A 281 -9.87 -4.86 -31.11
N ASP A 282 -8.65 -5.29 -30.86
CA ASP A 282 -7.79 -5.79 -31.92
C ASP A 282 -8.40 -7.14 -32.35
N GLU A 283 -8.66 -7.28 -33.65
CA GLU A 283 -9.64 -8.22 -34.25
C GLU A 283 -9.38 -9.74 -34.07
N ASP A 284 -8.43 -10.19 -33.23
CA ASP A 284 -7.96 -11.59 -33.29
C ASP A 284 -8.00 -12.42 -31.98
N GLU A 285 -8.52 -11.93 -30.84
CA GLU A 285 -8.66 -12.75 -29.63
C GLU A 285 -10.07 -12.67 -28.99
N GLU A 286 -10.96 -13.53 -29.49
CA GLU A 286 -12.35 -13.69 -29.06
C GLU A 286 -12.45 -14.43 -27.71
N LEU A 287 -12.51 -13.66 -26.61
CA LEU A 287 -13.26 -14.04 -25.42
C LEU A 287 -13.84 -12.79 -24.74
N VAL A 288 -14.83 -12.21 -25.43
CA VAL A 288 -15.64 -11.10 -24.94
C VAL A 288 -16.52 -11.60 -23.80
N VAL A 289 -16.15 -11.28 -22.56
CA VAL A 289 -17.10 -11.40 -21.44
C VAL A 289 -18.13 -10.30 -21.61
N GLU A 290 -19.21 -10.67 -22.28
CA GLU A 290 -20.39 -9.84 -22.49
C GLU A 290 -20.94 -9.39 -21.12
N ARG A 291 -20.85 -8.07 -20.86
CA ARG A 291 -21.71 -7.26 -19.96
C ARG A 291 -22.56 -8.12 -19.00
N VAL A 292 -22.12 -8.25 -17.75
CA VAL A 292 -22.92 -8.88 -16.70
C VAL A 292 -24.04 -7.91 -16.33
N ILE A 293 -25.17 -8.00 -17.03
CA ILE A 293 -26.40 -7.29 -16.68
C ILE A 293 -26.87 -7.86 -15.33
N VAL A 294 -26.60 -7.14 -14.26
CA VAL A 294 -27.11 -7.50 -12.94
C VAL A 294 -28.52 -6.95 -12.82
N ASP A 295 -29.51 -7.84 -12.92
CA ASP A 295 -30.92 -7.47 -12.76
C ASP A 295 -31.15 -6.82 -11.38
N LEU A 296 -31.57 -5.55 -11.39
CA LEU A 296 -31.91 -4.80 -10.18
C LEU A 296 -33.22 -5.28 -9.55
N LYS A 297 -33.95 -6.18 -10.22
CA LYS A 297 -35.14 -6.84 -9.68
C LYS A 297 -34.77 -8.06 -8.88
N CYS A 298 -35.44 -8.19 -7.74
CA CYS A 298 -35.29 -9.34 -6.86
C CYS A 298 -35.82 -10.60 -7.55
N GLN A 299 -35.01 -11.65 -7.67
CA GLN A 299 -35.45 -12.93 -8.24
C GLN A 299 -36.50 -13.67 -7.40
N LEU A 300 -36.78 -13.21 -6.16
CA LEU A 300 -37.83 -13.73 -5.29
C LEU A 300 -39.14 -12.94 -5.38
N SER A 301 -39.08 -11.61 -5.35
CA SER A 301 -40.28 -10.75 -5.34
C SER A 301 -40.63 -10.16 -6.71
N LEU A 302 -39.71 -10.21 -7.68
CA LEU A 302 -39.80 -9.57 -9.00
C LEU A 302 -39.96 -8.04 -8.95
N VAL A 303 -39.70 -7.44 -7.79
CA VAL A 303 -39.73 -5.99 -7.54
C VAL A 303 -38.30 -5.45 -7.45
N LEU A 304 -38.11 -4.20 -7.85
CA LEU A 304 -36.84 -3.47 -7.71
C LEU A 304 -36.37 -3.45 -6.24
N MET A 305 -35.10 -3.79 -6.01
CA MET A 305 -34.57 -4.05 -4.67
C MET A 305 -34.22 -2.76 -3.91
N THR A 306 -35.04 -2.34 -2.96
CA THR A 306 -34.73 -1.17 -2.10
C THR A 306 -33.75 -1.50 -0.97
N GLU A 307 -33.82 -2.71 -0.42
CA GLU A 307 -32.93 -3.21 0.65
C GLU A 307 -32.32 -4.55 0.20
N PRO A 308 -31.24 -4.51 -0.62
CA PRO A 308 -30.60 -5.71 -1.15
C PRO A 308 -29.80 -6.45 -0.07
N TYR A 309 -30.17 -7.70 0.20
CA TYR A 309 -29.51 -8.60 1.12
C TYR A 309 -28.80 -9.71 0.34
N SER A 310 -27.48 -9.72 0.43
CA SER A 310 -26.59 -10.69 -0.21
C SER A 310 -26.20 -11.79 0.77
N ASN A 311 -25.93 -12.99 0.24
CA ASN A 311 -25.47 -14.12 1.05
C ASN A 311 -23.94 -14.23 1.03
N ARG A 312 -23.32 -14.57 2.16
CA ARG A 312 -21.87 -14.85 2.24
C ARG A 312 -21.46 -16.15 1.54
N LYS A 313 -22.37 -17.12 1.41
CA LYS A 313 -22.09 -18.44 0.80
C LYS A 313 -22.32 -18.49 -0.71
N CYS A 314 -23.06 -17.54 -1.29
CA CYS A 314 -23.30 -17.47 -2.74
C CYS A 314 -23.54 -16.02 -3.18
N LYS A 315 -23.22 -15.69 -4.44
CA LYS A 315 -23.28 -14.33 -4.98
C LYS A 315 -24.69 -13.83 -5.34
N HIS A 316 -25.74 -14.35 -4.69
CA HIS A 316 -27.13 -13.95 -4.99
C HIS A 316 -27.64 -12.91 -3.99
N THR A 317 -28.33 -11.91 -4.54
CA THR A 317 -28.89 -10.77 -3.81
C THR A 317 -30.40 -10.81 -3.88
N PHE A 318 -31.08 -10.55 -2.76
CA PHE A 318 -32.54 -10.55 -2.68
C PHE A 318 -33.04 -9.33 -1.91
N GLN A 319 -34.28 -8.91 -2.16
CA GLN A 319 -34.96 -7.96 -1.30
C GLN A 319 -35.10 -8.53 0.12
N LYS A 320 -34.70 -7.77 1.14
CA LYS A 320 -34.76 -8.15 2.55
C LYS A 320 -36.09 -8.76 2.97
N ASP A 321 -37.20 -8.08 2.71
CA ASP A 321 -38.52 -8.54 3.15
C ASP A 321 -38.88 -9.88 2.51
N ALA A 322 -38.52 -10.07 1.24
CA ALA A 322 -38.78 -11.29 0.49
C ALA A 322 -37.96 -12.47 1.04
N ILE A 323 -36.66 -12.28 1.30
CA ILE A 323 -35.80 -13.36 1.79
C ILE A 323 -36.06 -13.69 3.26
N LEU A 324 -36.37 -12.70 4.09
CA LEU A 324 -36.74 -12.92 5.48
C LEU A 324 -38.09 -13.63 5.60
N GLU A 325 -39.08 -13.26 4.79
CA GLU A 325 -40.35 -13.98 4.74
C GLU A 325 -40.17 -15.42 4.26
N PHE A 326 -39.35 -15.64 3.23
CA PHE A 326 -39.03 -16.97 2.73
C PHE A 326 -38.34 -17.85 3.80
N LEU A 327 -37.45 -17.27 4.61
CA LEU A 327 -36.83 -17.93 5.75
C LEU A 327 -37.84 -18.25 6.87
N ARG A 328 -38.77 -17.33 7.17
CA ARG A 328 -39.82 -17.55 8.19
C ARG A 328 -40.72 -18.73 7.83
N GLN A 329 -41.15 -18.82 6.57
CA GLN A 329 -42.04 -19.89 6.09
C GLN A 329 -41.40 -21.29 6.19
N ASN A 330 -40.07 -21.37 6.08
CA ASN A 330 -39.31 -22.61 6.04
C ASN A 330 -38.49 -22.86 7.32
N ARG A 331 -38.94 -22.35 8.47
CA ARG A 331 -38.34 -22.62 9.80
C ARG A 331 -36.86 -22.23 9.91
N GLY A 332 -36.46 -21.14 9.26
CA GLY A 332 -35.14 -20.52 9.39
C GLY A 332 -34.01 -21.18 8.59
N ARG A 333 -34.31 -22.18 7.75
CA ARG A 333 -33.36 -22.80 6.83
C ARG A 333 -33.99 -22.96 5.46
N VAL A 334 -33.45 -22.29 4.45
CA VAL A 334 -33.90 -22.42 3.06
C VAL A 334 -32.74 -22.71 2.14
N LYS A 335 -33.06 -23.29 0.98
CA LYS A 335 -32.13 -23.35 -0.14
C LYS A 335 -32.25 -22.05 -0.92
N CYS A 336 -31.13 -21.49 -1.33
CA CYS A 336 -31.06 -20.34 -2.21
C CYS A 336 -31.91 -20.64 -3.47
N PRO A 337 -32.90 -19.81 -3.82
CA PRO A 337 -33.75 -20.03 -4.98
C PRO A 337 -32.99 -20.11 -6.31
N VAL A 338 -31.78 -19.55 -6.37
CA VAL A 338 -30.97 -19.47 -7.60
C VAL A 338 -29.97 -20.62 -7.70
N CYS A 339 -29.20 -20.91 -6.64
CA CYS A 339 -28.13 -21.93 -6.67
C CYS A 339 -28.31 -23.11 -5.70
N SER A 340 -29.45 -23.20 -5.01
CA SER A 340 -29.79 -24.28 -4.08
C SER A 340 -28.88 -24.44 -2.84
N THR A 341 -27.90 -23.56 -2.62
CA THR A 341 -27.06 -23.53 -1.41
C THR A 341 -27.89 -23.25 -0.16
N GLU A 342 -27.60 -23.90 0.97
CA GLU A 342 -28.31 -23.64 2.22
C GLU A 342 -27.97 -22.25 2.77
N ILE A 343 -28.99 -21.45 3.03
CA ILE A 343 -28.89 -20.09 3.56
C ILE A 343 -29.66 -19.96 4.87
N ARG A 344 -29.08 -19.19 5.79
CA ARG A 344 -29.67 -18.80 7.08
C ARG A 344 -29.69 -17.29 7.19
N ASN A 345 -30.48 -16.78 8.14
CA ASN A 345 -30.57 -15.34 8.40
C ASN A 345 -29.18 -14.75 8.71
N GLU A 346 -28.37 -15.46 9.51
CA GLU A 346 -27.00 -15.08 9.90
C GLU A 346 -26.03 -14.95 8.71
N ASP A 347 -26.29 -15.65 7.60
CA ASP A 347 -25.43 -15.62 6.42
C ASP A 347 -25.73 -14.42 5.50
N LEU A 348 -26.83 -13.70 5.76
CA LEU A 348 -27.27 -12.57 4.96
C LEU A 348 -26.73 -11.25 5.51
N TYR A 349 -26.30 -10.36 4.62
CA TYR A 349 -25.84 -9.02 4.96
C TYR A 349 -26.45 -7.99 4.00
N LEU A 350 -26.63 -6.77 4.48
CA LEU A 350 -27.06 -5.67 3.62
C LEU A 350 -25.92 -5.32 2.66
N ASP A 351 -26.19 -5.40 1.37
CA ASP A 351 -25.23 -5.08 0.32
C ASP A 351 -25.30 -3.59 -0.01
N GLU A 352 -24.51 -2.79 0.70
CA GLU A 352 -24.47 -1.34 0.49
C GLU A 352 -24.01 -0.95 -0.92
N ALA A 353 -23.21 -1.79 -1.60
CA ALA A 353 -22.78 -1.52 -2.96
C ALA A 353 -23.95 -1.68 -3.94
N PHE A 354 -24.74 -2.75 -3.79
CA PHE A 354 -25.98 -2.93 -4.54
C PHE A 354 -27.01 -1.83 -4.20
N GLN A 355 -27.12 -1.44 -2.93
CA GLN A 355 -28.03 -0.39 -2.50
C GLN A 355 -27.68 0.96 -3.14
N ARG A 356 -26.38 1.31 -3.18
CA ARG A 356 -25.91 2.50 -3.90
C ARG A 356 -26.23 2.43 -5.40
N ARG A 357 -26.10 1.25 -6.02
CA ARG A 357 -26.43 1.03 -7.44
C ARG A 357 -27.92 1.28 -7.72
N VAL A 358 -28.80 0.70 -6.88
CA VAL A 358 -30.25 0.93 -7.01
C VAL A 358 -30.61 2.40 -6.78
N LYS A 359 -29.97 3.05 -5.81
CA LYS A 359 -30.21 4.48 -5.54
C LYS A 359 -29.82 5.36 -6.73
N ARG A 360 -28.67 5.10 -7.35
CA ARG A 360 -28.24 5.80 -8.57
C ARG A 360 -29.21 5.58 -9.72
N HIS A 361 -29.68 4.36 -9.94
CA HIS A 361 -30.69 4.06 -10.98
C HIS A 361 -31.99 4.84 -10.75
N LEU A 362 -32.49 4.89 -9.51
CA LEU A 362 -33.71 5.63 -9.18
C LEU A 362 -33.53 7.15 -9.28
N GLU A 363 -32.34 7.67 -8.98
CA GLU A 363 -32.00 9.09 -9.16
C GLU A 363 -31.88 9.46 -10.64
N ALA A 364 -31.31 8.58 -11.47
CA ALA A 364 -31.25 8.75 -12.92
C ALA A 364 -32.65 8.75 -13.55
N GLU A 365 -33.50 7.76 -13.24
CA GLU A 365 -34.89 7.73 -13.74
C GLU A 365 -35.71 8.94 -13.27
N ARG A 366 -35.46 9.44 -12.05
CA ARG A 366 -36.11 10.67 -11.56
C ARG A 366 -35.66 11.88 -12.37
N ARG A 367 -34.35 12.04 -12.59
CA ARG A 367 -33.81 13.15 -13.39
C ARG A 367 -34.35 13.12 -14.80
N GLU A 368 -34.39 11.95 -15.45
CA GLU A 368 -34.96 11.80 -16.79
C GLU A 368 -36.45 12.17 -16.84
N ARG A 369 -37.23 11.80 -15.81
CA ARG A 369 -38.64 12.20 -15.72
C ARG A 369 -38.81 13.71 -15.48
N GLU A 370 -38.03 14.29 -14.58
CA GLU A 370 -38.06 15.73 -14.28
C GLU A 370 -37.58 16.56 -15.49
N GLU A 371 -36.63 16.07 -16.27
CA GLU A 371 -36.18 16.69 -17.53
C GLU A 371 -37.26 16.58 -18.62
N ALA A 372 -37.97 15.45 -18.72
CA ALA A 372 -39.09 15.29 -19.65
C ALA A 372 -40.33 16.12 -19.28
N GLU A 373 -40.53 16.44 -17.99
CA GLU A 373 -41.64 17.26 -17.50
C GLU A 373 -41.35 18.78 -17.57
N ASN A 374 -40.08 19.21 -17.68
CA ASN A 374 -39.68 20.62 -17.82
C ASN A 374 -39.44 21.09 -19.27
N ASP A 375 -39.67 20.24 -20.29
CA ASP A 375 -39.46 20.61 -21.70
C ASP A 375 -40.63 21.43 -22.31
N ASP A 376 -41.65 21.76 -21.50
CA ASP A 376 -42.83 22.56 -21.92
C ASP A 376 -42.88 24.00 -21.34
N GLU A 377 -41.98 24.42 -20.42
CA GLU A 377 -41.94 25.80 -19.91
C GLU A 377 -40.50 26.34 -19.72
N ASP A 378 -40.23 27.45 -20.42
CA ASP A 378 -39.21 28.50 -20.19
C ASP A 378 -37.81 28.45 -20.85
N ASP A 379 -37.71 29.22 -21.94
CA ASP A 379 -36.89 30.45 -22.09
C ASP A 379 -35.47 30.51 -21.48
N ASP A 380 -34.49 30.60 -22.39
CA ASP A 380 -33.32 31.49 -22.34
C ASP A 380 -32.79 31.96 -20.97
N VAL A 381 -32.15 31.07 -20.22
CA VAL A 381 -31.09 31.46 -19.27
C VAL A 381 -29.83 30.65 -19.51
N ALA A 382 -28.89 31.28 -20.21
CA ALA A 382 -27.54 30.80 -20.41
C ALA A 382 -26.82 30.63 -19.05
N ASP A 383 -26.64 29.38 -18.62
CA ASP A 383 -25.67 29.03 -17.57
C ASP A 383 -24.25 29.13 -18.14
N SER A 384 -23.78 30.36 -18.26
CA SER A 384 -22.39 30.69 -18.52
C SER A 384 -21.63 30.68 -17.19
N SER A 385 -21.33 29.50 -16.64
CA SER A 385 -20.51 29.47 -15.42
C SER A 385 -19.60 28.26 -15.20
N VAL A 386 -19.04 27.62 -16.23
CA VAL A 386 -17.80 26.81 -16.03
C VAL A 386 -16.88 26.87 -17.26
N ILE A 387 -16.10 27.94 -17.37
CA ILE A 387 -14.87 27.97 -18.19
C ILE A 387 -13.68 27.82 -17.23
N PRO A 388 -12.83 26.78 -17.33
CA PRO A 388 -11.65 26.65 -16.48
C PRO A 388 -10.56 27.60 -16.97
N GLY A 389 -10.26 28.67 -16.21
CA GLY A 389 -9.22 29.61 -16.62
C GLY A 389 -8.80 30.71 -15.64
N MET A 390 -9.25 30.70 -14.39
CA MET A 390 -8.81 31.69 -13.40
C MET A 390 -8.18 31.04 -12.18
N ALA A 391 -6.85 31.16 -12.10
CA ALA A 391 -6.06 30.90 -10.91
C ALA A 391 -6.69 31.60 -9.70
N ARG A 392 -7.15 30.83 -8.72
CA ARG A 392 -7.61 31.35 -7.43
C ARG A 392 -6.40 31.93 -6.71
N ASN A 393 -6.23 33.24 -6.78
CA ASN A 393 -5.30 33.97 -5.92
C ASN A 393 -5.71 33.76 -4.45
N ILE A 394 -4.95 32.93 -3.75
CA ILE A 394 -5.05 32.75 -2.30
C ILE A 394 -4.67 34.08 -1.64
N LYS A 395 -5.68 34.74 -1.06
CA LYS A 395 -5.52 36.00 -0.32
C LYS A 395 -4.73 35.71 0.95
N ARG A 396 -3.47 36.14 1.00
CA ARG A 396 -2.63 36.19 2.21
C ARG A 396 -3.41 36.89 3.33
N GLU A 397 -3.69 36.18 4.42
CA GLU A 397 -4.21 36.76 5.65
C GLU A 397 -3.22 37.79 6.21
N ARG A 398 -3.73 39.00 6.46
CA ARG A 398 -3.03 40.07 7.17
C ARG A 398 -3.06 39.74 8.67
N GLY A 399 -1.87 39.51 9.25
CA GLY A 399 -1.69 39.36 10.68
C GLY A 399 -2.25 40.55 11.46
N GLN A 400 -3.08 40.26 12.46
CA GLN A 400 -3.52 41.21 13.47
C GLN A 400 -2.35 41.50 14.43
N SER A 401 -1.69 42.64 14.24
CA SER A 401 -0.91 43.27 15.30
C SER A 401 -1.85 44.16 16.11
N ARG A 402 -2.28 43.67 17.29
CA ARG A 402 -2.94 44.48 18.31
C ARG A 402 -1.88 45.37 18.95
N ARG A 403 -1.95 46.68 18.66
CA ARG A 403 -1.25 47.70 19.44
C ARG A 403 -2.16 48.19 20.56
N VAL A 404 -1.53 48.26 21.72
CA VAL A 404 -1.96 48.84 22.99
C VAL A 404 -2.41 50.29 22.79
N GLY A 405 -3.52 50.64 23.43
CA GLY A 405 -3.97 52.01 23.64
C GLY A 405 -4.50 52.09 25.06
N ASP A 406 -3.70 52.71 25.92
CA ASP A 406 -4.05 53.18 27.25
C ASP A 406 -5.24 54.16 27.18
N ASP A 407 -6.21 54.00 28.07
CA ASP A 407 -7.05 55.10 28.53
C ASP A 407 -7.43 54.81 30.00
N GLU A 408 -6.82 55.61 30.88
CA GLU A 408 -7.13 55.75 32.30
C GLU A 408 -8.38 56.64 32.49
N ASP A 409 -9.02 56.45 33.64
CA ASP A 409 -9.87 57.40 34.39
C ASP A 409 -11.33 57.72 33.99
N MET A 410 -12.26 57.24 34.83
CA MET A 410 -13.28 57.98 35.62
C MET A 410 -14.42 57.02 36.01
N ILE A 411 -14.48 56.48 37.23
CA ILE A 411 -15.14 57.05 38.43
C ILE A 411 -16.58 57.54 38.20
N SER A 412 -17.59 56.75 38.63
CA SER A 412 -18.55 57.07 39.73
C SER A 412 -19.90 56.36 39.59
N GLU A 413 -20.21 55.53 40.59
CA GLU A 413 -21.44 55.42 41.40
C GLU A 413 -22.88 55.39 40.81
N SER A 414 -23.66 54.52 41.48
CA SER A 414 -25.13 54.52 41.72
C SER A 414 -26.02 54.24 40.50
N GLU A 415 -26.85 53.19 40.48
CA GLU A 415 -27.95 52.83 41.41
C GLU A 415 -28.20 51.31 41.49
#